data_AF-A0A3S4HR22-F1
#
_entry.id   AF-A0A3S4HR22-F1
#
_cell.length_a   1.000
_cell.length_b   1.000
_cell.length_c   1.000
_cell.angle_alpha   90.00
_cell.angle_beta   90.00
_cell.angle_gamma   90.00
#
_symmetry.space_group_name_H-M   'P 1'
#
loop_
_entity.id
_entity.type
_entity.pdbx_description
1 polymer ?
#
loop_
_entity_poly.entity_id
_entity_poly.type
_entity_poly.pdbx_seq_one_letter_code
_entity_poly.pdbx_strand_id
1 'polypeptide(L)'
;MNKISKDIFKAYDIRGIVGKTLTAAVARQIGQAVASEAIDRKVKAIVIGRDGRLSGRELSEALAEGIRAAGVDVIDVGRVATPMLYFAAISWAPCPA
;
A
#
# COMPACT_ATOMS: atom_id res chain seq x y z
N MET A 1 -7.91 -0.77 -19.79
CA MET A 1 -7.59 -0.14 -18.49
C MET A 1 -8.90 0.22 -17.80
N ASN A 2 -9.21 -0.39 -16.66
CA ASN A 2 -10.37 0.04 -15.87
C ASN A 2 -10.11 1.43 -15.27
N LYS A 3 -11.09 2.32 -15.40
CA LYS A 3 -10.98 3.71 -14.97
C LYS A 3 -11.09 3.78 -13.44
N ILE A 4 -10.02 4.19 -12.76
CA ILE A 4 -10.03 4.43 -11.31
C ILE A 4 -10.89 5.67 -11.03
N SER A 5 -11.81 5.59 -10.07
CA SER A 5 -12.60 6.76 -9.65
C SER A 5 -11.70 7.78 -8.95
N LYS A 6 -11.72 9.04 -9.41
CA LYS A 6 -10.93 10.12 -8.78
C LYS A 6 -11.40 10.44 -7.37
N ASP A 7 -12.66 10.16 -7.05
CA ASP A 7 -13.24 10.48 -5.76
C ASP A 7 -12.61 9.70 -4.62
N ILE A 8 -11.88 8.60 -4.88
CA ILE A 8 -11.21 7.87 -3.81
C ILE A 8 -9.99 8.60 -3.26
N PHE A 9 -9.40 9.52 -4.04
CA PHE A 9 -8.23 10.30 -3.63
C PHE A 9 -8.70 11.52 -2.83
N LYS A 10 -8.61 11.43 -1.50
CA LYS A 10 -9.00 12.50 -0.58
C LYS A 10 -7.79 13.38 -0.26
N ALA A 11 -8.00 14.42 0.54
CA ALA A 11 -6.94 15.36 0.90
C ALA A 11 -5.74 14.72 1.62
N TYR A 12 -5.98 13.66 2.40
CA TYR A 12 -4.94 13.05 3.27
C TYR A 12 -4.71 11.56 3.03
N ASP A 13 -5.63 10.88 2.36
CA ASP A 13 -5.56 9.43 2.16
C ASP A 13 -6.46 8.97 0.99
N ILE A 14 -6.41 7.68 0.69
CA ILE A 14 -7.29 7.03 -0.30
C ILE A 14 -8.40 6.29 0.43
N ARG A 15 -9.66 6.63 0.15
CA ARG A 15 -10.85 6.00 0.75
C ARG A 15 -11.90 5.68 -0.29
N GLY A 16 -12.38 4.44 -0.30
CA GLY A 16 -13.42 3.99 -1.21
C GLY A 16 -14.30 2.91 -0.61
N ILE A 17 -15.35 2.55 -1.34
CA ILE A 17 -16.26 1.46 -0.99
C ILE A 17 -15.75 0.18 -1.64
N VAL A 18 -15.49 -0.83 -0.82
CA VAL A 18 -15.01 -2.14 -1.26
C VAL A 18 -15.98 -2.76 -2.26
N GLY A 19 -15.47 -3.29 -3.37
CA GLY A 19 -16.26 -3.91 -4.44
C GLY A 19 -16.95 -2.91 -5.38
N LYS A 20 -16.90 -1.61 -5.10
CA LYS A 20 -17.43 -0.55 -5.98
C LYS A 20 -16.32 0.34 -6.50
N THR A 21 -15.76 1.18 -5.64
CA THR A 21 -14.72 2.16 -6.02
C THR A 21 -13.32 1.70 -5.60
N LEU A 22 -13.23 0.79 -4.64
CA LEU A 22 -11.99 0.16 -4.19
C LEU A 22 -12.09 -1.35 -4.39
N THR A 23 -11.28 -1.89 -5.31
CA THR A 23 -11.23 -3.32 -5.64
C THR A 23 -9.79 -3.81 -5.56
N ALA A 24 -9.55 -5.13 -5.55
CA ALA A 24 -8.20 -5.70 -5.60
C ALA A 24 -7.40 -5.17 -6.80
N ALA A 25 -8.03 -5.02 -7.97
CA ALA A 25 -7.38 -4.45 -9.15
C ALA A 25 -6.94 -2.99 -8.93
N VAL A 26 -7.79 -2.17 -8.29
CA VAL A 26 -7.45 -0.78 -7.95
C VAL A 26 -6.34 -0.74 -6.89
N ALA A 27 -6.40 -1.59 -5.86
CA ALA A 27 -5.36 -1.69 -4.83
C ALA A 27 -4.00 -2.06 -5.42
N ARG A 28 -3.97 -2.99 -6.40
CA ARG A 28 -2.76 -3.34 -7.15
C ARG A 28 -2.19 -2.16 -7.92
N GLN A 29 -3.04 -1.39 -8.61
CA GLN A 29 -2.60 -0.19 -9.33
C GLN A 29 -2.08 0.90 -8.39
N ILE A 30 -2.71 1.07 -7.21
CA ILE A 30 -2.20 1.97 -6.16
C ILE A 30 -0.82 1.49 -5.69
N GLY A 31 -0.63 0.18 -5.47
CA GLY A 31 0.65 -0.40 -5.08
C GLY A 31 1.76 -0.09 -6.10
N GLN A 32 1.46 -0.24 -7.39
CA GLN A 32 2.39 0.12 -8.47
C GLN A 32 2.74 1.62 -8.47
N ALA A 33 1.75 2.48 -8.28
CA ALA A 33 1.97 3.92 -8.24
C ALA A 33 2.83 4.34 -7.03
N VAL A 34 2.54 3.80 -5.85
CA VAL A 34 3.31 4.06 -4.62
C VAL A 34 4.74 3.54 -4.77
N ALA A 35 4.94 2.37 -5.37
CA ALA A 35 6.27 1.83 -5.64
C ALA A 35 7.05 2.65 -6.67
N SER A 36 6.39 3.19 -7.69
CA SER A 36 7.03 4.09 -8.67
C SER A 36 7.59 5.33 -7.98
N GLU A 37 6.80 5.97 -7.11
CA GLU A 37 7.26 7.10 -6.29
C GLU A 37 8.38 6.71 -5.32
N ALA A 38 8.32 5.50 -4.74
CA ALA A 38 9.37 4.98 -3.87
C ALA A 38 10.71 4.83 -4.61
N ILE A 39 10.68 4.35 -5.86
CA ILE A 39 11.88 4.22 -6.72
C ILE A 39 12.49 5.59 -6.99
N ASP A 40 11.68 6.58 -7.36
CA ASP A 40 12.15 7.95 -7.61
C ASP A 40 12.81 8.57 -6.36
N ARG A 41 12.32 8.18 -5.17
CA ARG A 41 12.89 8.55 -3.86
C ARG A 41 14.01 7.65 -3.37
N LYS A 42 14.43 6.65 -4.14
CA LYS A 42 15.46 5.65 -3.78
C LYS A 42 15.14 4.83 -2.52
N VAL A 43 13.85 4.63 -2.24
CA VAL A 43 13.35 3.75 -1.18
C VAL A 43 13.33 2.31 -1.70
N LYS A 44 14.01 1.40 -1.00
CA LYS A 44 14.19 0.00 -1.44
C LYS A 44 13.06 -0.94 -1.03
N ALA A 45 12.40 -0.64 0.09
CA ALA A 45 11.36 -1.50 0.65
C ALA A 45 10.22 -0.66 1.24
N ILE A 46 8.99 -1.18 1.16
CA ILE A 46 7.79 -0.55 1.70
C ILE A 46 7.17 -1.48 2.75
N VAL A 47 6.93 -0.92 3.93
CA VAL A 47 6.20 -1.60 4.99
C VAL A 47 4.70 -1.45 4.73
N ILE A 48 3.99 -2.57 4.71
CA ILE A 48 2.53 -2.63 4.63
C ILE A 48 1.95 -3.26 5.89
N GLY A 49 0.73 -2.85 6.22
CA GLY A 49 -0.05 -3.43 7.30
C GLY A 49 -1.51 -3.07 7.10
N ARG A 50 -2.39 -3.78 7.80
CA ARG A 50 -3.85 -3.64 7.65
C ARG A 50 -4.56 -3.62 8.99
N ASP A 51 -5.75 -3.01 9.00
CA ASP A 51 -6.65 -3.06 10.13
C ASP A 51 -7.47 -4.38 10.17
N GLY A 52 -8.47 -4.42 11.06
CA GLY A 52 -9.33 -5.57 11.27
C GLY A 52 -10.50 -5.76 10.31
N ARG A 53 -10.60 -4.99 9.20
CA ARG A 53 -11.69 -5.14 8.24
C ARG A 53 -11.60 -6.46 7.48
N LEU A 54 -12.76 -7.01 7.14
CA LEU A 54 -12.88 -8.27 6.38
C LEU A 54 -12.17 -8.21 5.02
N SER A 55 -12.25 -7.05 4.36
CA SER A 55 -11.59 -6.78 3.08
C SER A 55 -10.07 -6.61 3.18
N GLY A 56 -9.53 -6.49 4.40
CA GLY A 56 -8.14 -6.10 4.60
C GLY A 56 -7.15 -7.08 4.00
N ARG A 57 -7.45 -8.40 4.06
CA ARG A 57 -6.54 -9.43 3.55
C ARG A 57 -6.38 -9.33 2.03
N GLU A 58 -7.48 -9.37 1.30
CA GLU A 58 -7.50 -9.29 -0.18
C GLU A 58 -6.85 -8.00 -0.69
N LEU A 59 -7.21 -6.85 -0.10
CA LEU A 59 -6.68 -5.55 -0.54
C LEU A 59 -5.19 -5.40 -0.23
N SER A 60 -4.72 -5.91 0.92
CA SER A 60 -3.30 -5.88 1.30
C SER A 60 -2.45 -6.79 0.41
N GLU A 61 -2.95 -7.99 0.09
CA GLU A 61 -2.29 -8.93 -0.83
C GLU A 61 -2.16 -8.29 -2.23
N ALA A 62 -3.23 -7.68 -2.74
CA ALA A 62 -3.22 -7.01 -4.04
C ALA A 62 -2.29 -5.78 -4.06
N LEU A 63 -2.25 -5.00 -2.97
CA LEU A 63 -1.32 -3.89 -2.80
C LEU A 63 0.13 -4.39 -2.85
N ALA A 64 0.45 -5.45 -2.11
CA ALA A 64 1.78 -6.06 -2.08
C ALA A 64 2.22 -6.60 -3.45
N GLU A 65 1.31 -7.23 -4.20
CA GLU A 65 1.55 -7.63 -5.60
C GLU A 65 1.91 -6.43 -6.48
N GLY A 66 1.16 -5.33 -6.34
CA GLY A 66 1.41 -4.11 -7.11
C GLY A 66 2.79 -3.50 -6.83
N ILE A 67 3.18 -3.46 -5.55
CA ILE A 67 4.48 -2.94 -5.13
C ILE A 67 5.62 -3.82 -5.68
N ARG A 68 5.53 -5.14 -5.48
CA ARG A 68 6.55 -6.08 -5.97
C ARG A 68 6.67 -6.10 -7.49
N ALA A 69 5.54 -5.98 -8.22
CA ALA A 69 5.54 -5.94 -9.67
C ALA A 69 6.30 -4.71 -10.23
N ALA A 70 6.40 -3.62 -9.46
CA ALA A 70 7.19 -2.45 -9.82
C ALA A 70 8.67 -2.57 -9.43
N GLY A 71 9.08 -3.63 -8.73
CA GLY A 71 10.47 -3.89 -8.34
C GLY A 71 10.88 -3.36 -6.96
N VAL A 72 9.92 -3.07 -6.08
CA VAL A 72 10.17 -2.64 -4.70
C VAL A 72 9.84 -3.77 -3.73
N ASP A 73 10.67 -3.97 -2.71
CA ASP A 73 10.46 -5.00 -1.70
C ASP A 73 9.27 -4.64 -0.79
N VAL A 74 8.59 -5.67 -0.28
CA VAL A 74 7.44 -5.51 0.62
C VAL A 74 7.74 -6.19 1.95
N ILE A 75 7.50 -5.44 3.01
CA ILE A 75 7.53 -5.92 4.39
C ILE A 75 6.10 -5.92 4.91
N ASP A 76 5.50 -7.10 5.07
CA ASP A 76 4.14 -7.22 5.60
C ASP A 76 4.17 -7.47 7.11
N VAL A 77 3.74 -6.47 7.90
CA VAL A 77 3.60 -6.60 9.37
C VAL A 77 2.23 -7.14 9.80
N GLY A 78 1.37 -7.46 8.83
CA GLY A 78 0.09 -8.12 9.03
C GLY A 78 -0.99 -7.21 9.58
N ARG A 79 -1.82 -7.77 10.48
CA ARG A 79 -2.95 -7.06 11.09
C ARG A 79 -2.46 -6.31 12.33
N VAL A 80 -2.31 -4.99 12.21
CA VAL A 80 -1.77 -4.13 13.27
C VAL A 80 -2.55 -2.82 13.37
N ALA A 81 -2.40 -2.12 14.49
CA ALA A 81 -2.90 -0.75 14.61
C ALA A 81 -2.04 0.19 13.74
N THR A 82 -2.64 1.24 13.18
CA THR A 82 -1.94 2.27 12.40
C THR A 82 -0.64 2.79 13.03
N PRO A 83 -0.56 3.13 14.33
CA PRO A 83 0.71 3.57 14.93
C PRO A 83 1.81 2.51 14.89
N MET A 84 1.47 1.21 14.90
CA MET A 84 2.46 0.14 14.76
C MET A 84 3.02 0.06 13.35
N LEU A 85 2.18 0.31 12.33
CA LEU A 85 2.64 0.42 10.95
C LEU A 85 3.62 1.60 10.80
N TYR A 86 3.31 2.75 11.39
CA TYR A 86 4.20 3.91 11.39
C TYR A 86 5.52 3.64 12.10
N PHE A 87 5.47 2.97 13.26
CA PHE A 87 6.67 2.55 13.97
C PHE A 87 7.54 1.62 13.12
N ALA A 88 6.94 0.62 12.46
CA ALA A 88 7.66 -0.31 11.60
C ALA A 88 8.30 0.39 10.38
N ALA A 89 7.61 1.36 9.77
CA ALA A 89 8.13 2.13 8.64
C ALA A 89 9.40 2.93 8.99
N ILE A 90 9.55 3.37 10.25
CA ILE A 90 10.75 4.06 10.72
C ILE A 90 11.82 3.06 11.18
N SER A 91 11.40 1.96 11.81
CA SER A 91 12.32 0.98 12.40
C SER A 91 12.99 0.06 11.36
N TRP A 92 12.36 -0.14 10.21
CA TRP A 92 12.89 -0.96 9.10
C TRP A 92 13.37 -0.11 7.92
N ALA A 93 13.41 1.22 8.07
CA ALA A 93 14.20 2.03 7.15
C ALA A 93 15.67 1.59 7.29
N PRO A 94 16.40 1.34 6.19
CA PRO A 94 17.81 1.01 6.28
C PRO A 94 18.52 2.13 7.06
N CYS A 95 19.25 1.75 8.11
CA CYS A 95 20.17 2.65 8.80
C CYS A 95 21.01 3.38 7.74
N PRO A 96 21.06 4.72 7.71
CA PRO A 96 22.02 5.39 6.86
C PRO A 96 23.40 4.89 7.29
N ALA A 97 24.11 4.25 6.36
CA ALA A 97 25.53 3.97 6.54
C ALA A 97 26.29 5.28 6.77
#